data_AF-A2DY17-F1
#
_entry.id   AF-A2DY17-F1
#
_cell.length_a   1.000
_cell.length_b   1.000
_cell.length_c   1.000
_cell.angle_alpha   90.00
_cell.angle_beta   90.00
_cell.angle_gamma   90.00
#
_symmetry.space_group_name_H-M   'P 1'
#
loop_
_entity.id
_entity.type
_entity.pdbx_description
1 polymer ?
#
loop_
_entity_poly.entity_id
_entity_poly.type
_entity_poly.pdbx_seq_one_letter_code
_entity_poly.pdbx_strand_id
1 'polypeptide(L)'
;MHLSRLPRWAISLTLFNGHHYWHYIKFNRKCKLMQYLRTQCPTWEGPQKALGRTFENSDQISLSSSDMLYFNKFVKLDDDNLTFIGKCAIKKFIQYVDRPCGLIPHPCVNEYGYLFGGIIYRYAKLHNADEDVIKDIETFAKCFRKNDSNLIVTKFGEPKFYFNYRDGTYHKMPGFPDLPPLKIINEDPDFE
;
A
#
# COMPACT_ATOMS: atom_id res chain seq x y z
N MET A 1 -10.83 -13.00 15.64
CA MET A 1 -9.92 -12.90 14.48
C MET A 1 -9.01 -14.12 14.51
N HIS A 2 -9.26 -15.12 13.67
CA HIS A 2 -8.34 -16.25 13.54
C HIS A 2 -7.03 -15.74 12.96
N LEU A 3 -6.01 -15.57 13.80
CA LEU A 3 -4.62 -15.60 13.36
C LEU A 3 -4.33 -17.04 12.93
N SER A 4 -4.86 -17.45 11.77
CA SER A 4 -4.19 -18.50 11.01
C SER A 4 -2.74 -18.04 10.87
N ARG A 5 -1.82 -18.90 11.29
CA ARG A 5 -0.43 -18.57 11.63
C ARG A 5 0.15 -17.53 10.68
N LEU A 6 0.67 -16.42 11.24
CA LEU A 6 1.45 -15.46 10.46
C LEU A 6 2.56 -16.20 9.69
N PRO A 7 2.89 -15.75 8.48
CA PRO A 7 3.97 -16.35 7.72
C PRO A 7 5.25 -16.28 8.54
N ARG A 8 6.16 -17.24 8.35
CA ARG A 8 7.40 -17.34 9.14
C ARG A 8 8.29 -16.09 9.08
N TRP A 9 8.08 -15.25 8.06
CA TRP A 9 8.76 -13.99 7.87
C TRP A 9 8.07 -12.78 8.54
N ALA A 10 7.00 -12.96 9.30
CA ALA A 10 6.30 -11.91 10.04
C ALA A 10 6.06 -12.29 11.51
N ILE A 11 6.21 -11.32 12.40
CA ILE A 11 5.98 -11.47 13.84
C ILE A 11 5.05 -10.34 14.30
N SER A 12 4.00 -10.68 15.06
CA SER A 12 3.15 -9.71 15.73
C SER A 12 3.71 -9.39 17.12
N LEU A 13 3.75 -8.10 17.45
CA LEU A 13 4.21 -7.59 18.72
C LEU A 13 3.15 -6.66 19.31
N THR A 14 2.94 -6.75 20.62
CA THR A 14 2.06 -5.84 21.36
C THR A 14 2.91 -5.08 22.36
N LEU A 15 2.91 -3.76 22.25
CA LEU A 15 3.57 -2.87 23.20
C LEU A 15 2.52 -2.25 24.12
N PHE A 16 2.84 -2.14 25.40
CA PHE A 16 1.99 -1.54 26.42
C PHE A 16 2.58 -0.21 26.87
N ASN A 17 1.78 0.86 26.83
CA ASN A 17 2.16 2.16 27.36
C ASN A 17 1.09 2.66 28.34
N GLY A 18 1.00 2.00 29.50
CA GLY A 18 0.15 2.39 30.64
C GLY A 18 -1.35 2.21 30.45
N HIS A 19 -1.95 2.86 29.45
CA HIS A 19 -3.39 2.85 29.19
C HIS A 19 -3.77 2.33 27.80
N HIS A 20 -2.77 2.12 26.93
CA HIS A 20 -3.02 1.69 25.56
C HIS A 20 -2.13 0.52 25.15
N TYR A 21 -2.75 -0.42 24.45
CA TYR A 21 -2.07 -1.47 23.71
C TYR A 21 -1.84 -1.00 22.27
N TRP A 22 -0.61 -1.16 21.81
CA TRP A 22 -0.21 -0.84 20.45
C TRP A 22 0.24 -2.11 19.74
N HIS A 23 -0.42 -2.44 18.64
CA HIS A 23 -0.11 -3.63 17.85
C HIS A 23 0.78 -3.27 16.68
N TYR A 24 1.90 -3.99 16.55
CA TYR A 24 2.90 -3.81 15.51
C TYR A 24 3.19 -5.14 14.82
N ILE A 25 3.61 -5.06 13.56
CA ILE A 25 4.19 -6.19 12.85
C ILE A 25 5.66 -5.88 12.57
N LYS A 26 6.51 -6.89 12.74
CA LYS A 26 7.91 -6.86 12.35
C LYS A 26 8.16 -7.93 11.29
N PHE A 27 8.87 -7.56 10.23
CA PHE A 27 9.20 -8.45 9.13
C PHE A 27 10.65 -8.92 9.18
N ASN A 28 10.89 -10.18 8.81
CA ASN A 28 12.23 -10.70 8.62
C ASN A 28 12.86 -10.02 7.39
N ARG A 29 13.80 -9.11 7.66
CA ARG A 29 14.51 -8.34 6.63
C ARG A 29 15.27 -9.19 5.62
N LYS A 30 15.61 -10.44 5.95
CA LYS A 30 16.37 -11.34 5.10
C LYS A 30 15.50 -12.32 4.31
N CYS A 31 14.17 -12.28 4.42
CA CYS A 31 13.33 -13.18 3.62
C CYS A 31 13.34 -12.78 2.13
N LYS A 32 13.01 -13.75 1.26
CA LYS A 32 13.00 -13.60 -0.19
C LYS A 32 12.17 -12.39 -0.64
N LEU A 33 10.95 -12.25 -0.09
CA LEU A 33 10.09 -11.09 -0.37
C LEU A 33 10.79 -9.75 -0.07
N MET A 34 11.37 -9.57 1.12
CA MET A 34 12.02 -8.30 1.48
C MET A 34 13.26 -8.04 0.65
N GLN A 35 14.02 -9.08 0.27
CA GLN A 35 15.16 -8.95 -0.62
C GLN A 35 14.71 -8.51 -2.02
N TYR A 36 13.72 -9.18 -2.59
CA TYR A 36 13.12 -8.81 -3.88
C TYR A 36 12.67 -7.34 -3.87
N LEU A 37 11.85 -6.94 -2.90
CA LEU A 37 11.33 -5.59 -2.81
C LEU A 37 12.45 -4.53 -2.75
N ARG A 38 13.57 -4.80 -2.06
CA ARG A 38 14.72 -3.89 -2.06
C ARG A 38 15.36 -3.73 -3.44
N THR A 39 15.44 -4.79 -4.24
CA THR A 39 15.94 -4.70 -5.63
C THR A 39 15.05 -3.84 -6.53
N GLN A 40 13.77 -3.68 -6.15
CA GLN A 40 12.79 -2.90 -6.90
C GLN A 40 12.68 -1.44 -6.43
N CYS A 41 13.38 -1.06 -5.34
CA CYS A 41 13.44 0.33 -4.90
C CYS A 41 14.00 1.21 -6.02
N PRO A 42 13.36 2.35 -6.34
CA PRO A 42 13.79 3.20 -7.43
C PRO A 42 15.13 3.88 -7.12
N THR A 43 16.02 3.89 -8.12
CA THR A 43 17.32 4.57 -8.12
C THR A 43 17.33 5.79 -9.04
N TRP A 44 16.20 6.51 -9.12
CA TRP A 44 16.04 7.62 -10.05
C TRP A 44 17.08 8.72 -9.84
N GLU A 45 17.78 9.07 -10.92
CA GLU A 45 18.81 10.12 -10.92
C GLU A 45 18.22 11.51 -11.25
N GLY A 46 16.96 11.56 -11.71
CA GLY A 46 16.30 12.78 -12.18
C GLY A 46 14.79 12.81 -11.92
N PRO A 47 14.11 13.94 -12.21
CA PRO A 47 12.66 14.06 -12.10
C PRO A 47 11.94 12.99 -12.92
N GLN A 48 10.80 12.55 -12.42
CA GLN A 48 10.01 11.47 -13.04
C GLN A 48 8.71 12.01 -13.62
N LYS A 49 8.41 11.68 -14.88
CA LYS A 49 7.14 12.04 -15.51
C LYS A 49 6.17 10.87 -15.36
N ALA A 50 5.10 11.07 -14.60
CA ALA A 50 4.06 10.08 -14.36
C ALA A 50 2.76 10.79 -13.98
N LEU A 51 1.63 10.11 -14.13
CA LEU A 51 0.31 10.59 -13.68
C LEU A 51 -0.03 11.99 -14.23
N GLY A 52 0.43 12.26 -15.45
CA GLY A 52 0.24 13.55 -16.14
C GLY A 52 1.07 14.72 -15.60
N ARG A 53 2.04 14.50 -14.70
CA ARG A 53 2.89 15.56 -14.14
C ARG A 53 4.35 15.14 -13.95
N THR A 54 5.20 16.11 -13.61
CA THR A 54 6.60 15.86 -13.24
C THR A 54 6.72 15.81 -11.72
N PHE A 55 7.40 14.79 -11.21
CA PHE A 55 7.75 14.62 -9.81
C PHE A 55 9.23 14.92 -9.64
N GLU A 56 9.54 16.02 -8.95
CA GLU A 56 10.91 16.45 -8.68
C GLU A 56 11.65 15.51 -7.73
N ASN A 57 12.98 15.51 -7.83
CA ASN A 57 13.86 14.66 -7.03
C ASN A 57 13.91 15.05 -5.54
N SER A 58 13.65 16.32 -5.22
CA SER A 58 13.71 16.84 -3.86
C SER A 58 12.68 16.08 -3.00
N ASP A 59 13.20 15.19 -2.15
CA ASP A 59 12.49 14.32 -1.20
C ASP A 59 11.52 13.29 -1.80
N GLN A 60 12.08 12.34 -2.56
CA GLN A 60 11.55 10.98 -2.75
C GLN A 60 10.02 10.88 -2.94
N ILE A 61 9.49 11.39 -4.05
CA ILE A 61 8.13 11.15 -4.55
C ILE A 61 7.09 10.98 -3.44
N SER A 62 6.57 12.10 -2.95
CA SER A 62 5.67 12.24 -1.80
C SER A 62 4.25 11.71 -2.02
N LEU A 63 4.08 10.54 -2.66
CA LEU A 63 2.79 9.87 -2.71
C LEU A 63 2.44 9.39 -1.29
N SER A 64 1.33 9.92 -0.78
CA SER A 64 0.76 9.43 0.48
C SER A 64 0.23 8.01 0.29
N SER A 65 0.00 7.30 1.40
CA SER A 65 -0.64 5.97 1.32
C SER A 65 -2.05 6.08 0.74
N SER A 66 -2.74 7.17 1.08
CA SER A 66 -4.04 7.54 0.54
C SER A 66 -4.03 7.68 -0.99
N ASP A 67 -3.03 8.37 -1.56
CA ASP A 67 -2.90 8.51 -3.02
C ASP A 67 -2.70 7.14 -3.68
N MET A 68 -1.82 6.30 -3.11
CA MET A 68 -1.57 4.97 -3.66
C MET A 68 -2.80 4.07 -3.58
N LEU A 69 -3.56 4.13 -2.48
CA LEU A 69 -4.84 3.41 -2.38
C LEU A 69 -5.87 3.94 -3.37
N TYR A 70 -5.94 5.26 -3.58
CA TYR A 70 -6.80 5.84 -4.62
C TYR A 70 -6.47 5.27 -6.01
N PHE A 71 -5.19 5.28 -6.38
CA PHE A 71 -4.75 4.66 -7.63
C PHE A 71 -4.98 3.15 -7.68
N ASN A 72 -4.91 2.48 -6.53
CA ASN A 72 -5.12 1.05 -6.47
C ASN A 72 -6.52 0.67 -6.99
N LYS A 73 -7.55 1.40 -6.55
CA LYS A 73 -8.95 1.00 -6.70
C LYS A 73 -9.74 1.80 -7.73
N PHE A 74 -9.47 3.11 -7.84
CA PHE A 74 -10.33 4.04 -8.57
C PHE A 74 -9.73 4.55 -9.89
N VAL A 75 -8.53 4.12 -10.27
CA VAL A 75 -7.85 4.58 -11.49
C VAL A 75 -7.37 3.40 -12.33
N LYS A 76 -7.58 3.48 -13.64
CA LYS A 76 -6.95 2.57 -14.60
C LYS A 76 -5.56 3.12 -14.90
N LEU A 77 -4.53 2.42 -14.45
CA LEU A 77 -3.14 2.78 -14.73
C LEU A 77 -2.68 2.09 -16.01
N ASP A 78 -1.95 2.80 -16.86
CA ASP A 78 -1.10 2.20 -17.87
C ASP A 78 0.18 1.62 -17.23
N ASP A 79 0.97 0.89 -18.02
CA ASP A 79 2.16 0.17 -17.53
C ASP A 79 3.24 1.11 -16.97
N ASP A 80 3.41 2.29 -17.55
CA ASP A 80 4.36 3.31 -17.09
C ASP A 80 3.95 3.86 -15.72
N ASN A 81 2.67 4.23 -15.57
CA ASN A 81 2.13 4.74 -14.31
C ASN A 81 2.05 3.65 -13.24
N LEU A 82 1.75 2.40 -13.62
CA LEU A 82 1.79 1.25 -12.72
C LEU A 82 3.22 0.99 -12.24
N THR A 83 4.21 1.06 -13.14
CA THR A 83 5.62 0.92 -12.80
C THR A 83 6.07 1.99 -11.82
N PHE A 84 5.68 3.24 -12.08
CA PHE A 84 5.99 4.37 -11.22
C PHE A 84 5.40 4.21 -9.81
N ILE A 85 4.08 3.99 -9.71
CA ILE A 85 3.41 3.89 -8.41
C ILE A 85 3.87 2.62 -7.67
N GLY A 86 4.07 1.50 -8.38
CA GLY A 86 4.61 0.27 -7.82
C GLY A 86 5.95 0.50 -7.11
N LYS A 87 6.90 1.15 -7.79
CA LYS A 87 8.20 1.51 -7.19
C LYS A 87 8.05 2.43 -5.98
N CYS A 88 7.15 3.40 -6.02
CA CYS A 88 6.86 4.28 -4.86
C CYS A 88 6.32 3.50 -3.67
N ALA A 89 5.34 2.62 -3.89
CA ALA A 89 4.74 1.80 -2.83
C ALA A 89 5.77 0.88 -2.18
N ILE A 90 6.58 0.22 -3.02
CA ILE A 90 7.67 -0.67 -2.57
C ILE A 90 8.70 0.11 -1.75
N LYS A 91 9.17 1.25 -2.25
CA LYS A 91 10.13 2.10 -1.54
C LYS A 91 9.64 2.49 -0.17
N LYS A 92 8.40 2.99 -0.09
CA LYS A 92 7.80 3.45 1.17
C LYS A 92 7.67 2.30 2.16
N PHE A 93 7.23 1.13 1.70
CA PHE A 93 7.14 -0.06 2.53
C PHE A 93 8.52 -0.48 3.09
N ILE A 94 9.53 -0.57 2.22
CA ILE A 94 10.90 -0.94 2.60
C ILE A 94 11.48 0.05 3.61
N GLN A 95 11.20 1.35 3.47
CA GLN A 95 11.63 2.34 4.45
C GLN A 95 11.05 2.08 5.84
N TYR A 96 9.79 1.65 5.95
CA TYR A 96 9.24 1.24 7.25
C TYR A 96 9.91 -0.02 7.79
N VAL A 97 10.17 -1.02 6.94
CA VAL A 97 10.84 -2.27 7.31
C VAL A 97 12.27 -2.03 7.81
N ASP A 98 12.99 -1.10 7.18
CA ASP A 98 14.41 -0.85 7.42
C ASP A 98 14.71 0.22 8.48
N ARG A 99 13.70 0.92 9.00
CA ARG A 99 13.84 1.79 10.20
C ARG A 99 14.53 1.04 11.35
N PRO A 100 15.29 1.69 12.24
CA PRO A 100 16.04 1.01 13.30
C PRO A 100 15.26 -0.04 14.10
N CYS A 101 14.00 0.25 14.48
CA CYS A 101 13.15 -0.71 15.19
C CYS A 101 12.39 -1.69 14.26
N GLY A 102 12.16 -1.33 13.00
CA GLY A 102 11.44 -2.14 12.00
C GLY A 102 10.01 -2.52 12.42
N LEU A 103 9.41 -1.75 13.33
CA LEU A 103 8.05 -1.97 13.83
C LEU A 103 7.08 -1.15 12.99
N ILE A 104 6.16 -1.82 12.32
CA ILE A 104 5.14 -1.17 11.49
C ILE A 104 3.79 -1.25 12.23
N PRO A 105 3.12 -0.11 12.51
CA PRO A 105 1.81 -0.11 13.16
C PRO A 105 0.81 -0.96 12.36
N HIS A 106 -0.01 -1.72 13.07
CA HIS A 106 -1.00 -2.59 12.45
C HIS A 106 -1.90 -1.90 11.41
N PRO A 107 -2.42 -0.67 11.64
CA PRO A 107 -3.20 0.04 10.63
C PRO A 107 -2.43 0.29 9.32
N CYS A 108 -1.14 0.65 9.40
CA CYS A 108 -0.30 0.83 8.22
C CYS A 108 -0.08 -0.50 7.48
N VAL A 109 0.08 -1.61 8.21
CA VAL A 109 0.22 -2.94 7.60
C VAL A 109 -1.07 -3.36 6.88
N ASN A 110 -2.24 -2.96 7.38
CA ASN A 110 -3.52 -3.15 6.68
C ASN A 110 -3.55 -2.41 5.33
N GLU A 111 -3.17 -1.13 5.30
CA GLU A 111 -3.06 -0.37 4.05
C GLU A 111 -2.11 -1.05 3.06
N TYR A 112 -0.94 -1.51 3.53
CA TYR A 112 -0.03 -2.27 2.69
C TYR A 112 -0.62 -3.61 2.26
N GLY A 113 -1.48 -4.27 3.05
CA GLY A 113 -2.21 -5.47 2.61
C GLY A 113 -2.98 -5.23 1.31
N TYR A 114 -3.68 -4.09 1.20
CA TYR A 114 -4.38 -3.69 -0.04
C TYR A 114 -3.41 -3.36 -1.18
N LEU A 115 -2.32 -2.64 -0.88
CA LEU A 115 -1.29 -2.31 -1.89
C LEU A 115 -0.56 -3.55 -2.40
N PHE A 116 -0.27 -4.52 -1.53
CA PHE A 116 0.31 -5.83 -1.87
C PHE A 116 -0.64 -6.61 -2.75
N GLY A 117 -1.93 -6.65 -2.43
CA GLY A 117 -2.92 -7.32 -3.27
C GLY A 117 -3.16 -6.65 -4.62
N GLY A 118 -2.97 -5.34 -4.73
CA GLY A 118 -3.27 -4.60 -5.95
C GLY A 118 -2.04 -4.12 -6.71
N ILE A 119 -1.59 -2.89 -6.43
CA ILE A 119 -0.50 -2.24 -7.17
C ILE A 119 0.79 -3.07 -7.17
N ILE A 120 1.25 -3.55 -6.02
CA ILE A 120 2.53 -4.28 -5.92
C ILE A 120 2.42 -5.63 -6.61
N TYR A 121 1.28 -6.32 -6.50
CA TYR A 121 1.01 -7.56 -7.24
C TYR A 121 1.04 -7.36 -8.75
N ARG A 122 0.29 -6.37 -9.26
CA ARG A 122 0.25 -6.04 -10.69
C ARG A 122 1.63 -5.61 -11.21
N TYR A 123 2.35 -4.81 -10.43
CA TYR A 123 3.74 -4.44 -10.72
C TYR A 123 4.64 -5.68 -10.83
N ALA A 124 4.59 -6.57 -9.83
CA ALA A 124 5.46 -7.74 -9.80
C ALA A 124 5.20 -8.68 -10.98
N LYS A 125 3.93 -8.85 -11.39
CA LYS A 125 3.57 -9.59 -12.60
C LYS A 125 4.08 -8.91 -13.87
N LEU A 126 3.87 -7.60 -14.01
CA LEU A 126 4.35 -6.83 -15.17
C LEU A 126 5.88 -6.97 -15.35
N HIS A 127 6.61 -6.99 -14.23
CA HIS A 127 8.08 -7.11 -14.21
C HIS A 127 8.59 -8.55 -14.04
N ASN A 128 7.76 -9.56 -14.34
CA ASN A 128 8.12 -10.98 -14.35
C ASN A 128 8.82 -11.47 -13.08
N ALA A 129 8.32 -11.07 -11.91
CA ALA A 129 8.85 -11.58 -10.64
C ALA A 129 8.67 -13.10 -10.52
N ASP A 130 9.64 -13.76 -9.87
CA ASP A 130 9.59 -15.20 -9.59
C ASP A 130 8.25 -15.62 -8.94
N GLU A 131 7.75 -16.81 -9.30
CA GLU A 131 6.49 -17.34 -8.76
C GLU A 131 6.45 -17.38 -7.23
N ASP A 132 7.57 -17.70 -6.58
CA ASP A 132 7.64 -17.71 -5.11
C ASP A 132 7.43 -16.31 -4.52
N VAL A 133 7.96 -15.27 -5.18
CA VAL A 133 7.78 -13.88 -4.77
C VAL A 133 6.33 -13.47 -4.94
N ILE A 134 5.71 -13.87 -6.07
CA ILE A 134 4.28 -13.64 -6.30
C ILE A 134 3.45 -14.30 -5.20
N LYS A 135 3.72 -15.57 -4.85
CA LYS A 135 3.04 -16.27 -3.74
C LYS A 135 3.25 -15.59 -2.39
N ASP A 136 4.45 -15.08 -2.12
CA ASP A 136 4.72 -14.31 -0.89
C ASP A 136 3.95 -12.99 -0.86
N ILE A 137 3.79 -12.31 -2.00
CA ILE A 137 2.95 -11.09 -2.14
C ILE A 137 1.47 -11.41 -1.88
N GLU A 138 0.95 -12.47 -2.49
CA GLU A 138 -0.43 -12.94 -2.28
C GLU A 138 -0.64 -13.31 -0.81
N THR A 139 0.30 -14.04 -0.20
CA THR A 139 0.27 -14.39 1.22
C THR A 139 0.27 -13.14 2.11
N PHE A 140 1.08 -12.14 1.78
CA PHE A 140 1.07 -10.86 2.49
C PHE A 140 -0.33 -10.22 2.43
N ALA A 141 -0.90 -10.11 1.24
CA ALA A 141 -2.22 -9.52 1.05
C ALA A 141 -3.27 -10.28 1.88
N LYS A 142 -3.32 -11.62 1.79
CA LYS A 142 -4.23 -12.47 2.58
C LYS A 142 -4.14 -12.24 4.08
N CYS A 143 -2.92 -12.21 4.63
CA CYS A 143 -2.72 -12.15 6.07
C CYS A 143 -3.04 -10.77 6.67
N PHE A 144 -2.84 -9.70 5.90
CA PHE A 144 -2.83 -8.34 6.42
C PHE A 144 -3.97 -7.45 5.92
N ARG A 145 -4.62 -7.79 4.79
CA ARG A 145 -5.84 -7.14 4.33
C ARG A 145 -7.02 -7.59 5.20
N LYS A 146 -7.49 -6.73 6.12
CA LYS A 146 -8.51 -7.13 7.11
C LYS A 146 -9.86 -6.47 6.95
N ASN A 147 -9.89 -5.15 6.85
CA ASN A 147 -11.14 -4.41 6.78
C ASN A 147 -10.92 -3.09 6.03
N ASP A 148 -11.65 -2.91 4.94
CA ASP A 148 -11.65 -1.70 4.12
C ASP A 148 -12.72 -0.71 4.54
N SER A 149 -13.68 -1.10 5.40
CA SER A 149 -14.79 -0.22 5.81
C SER A 149 -14.31 1.08 6.45
N ASN A 150 -13.10 1.06 7.02
CA ASN A 150 -12.47 2.17 7.71
C ASN A 150 -11.30 2.77 6.93
N LEU A 151 -11.02 2.28 5.73
CA LEU A 151 -10.00 2.87 4.87
C LEU A 151 -10.61 4.06 4.14
N ILE A 152 -9.95 5.20 4.31
CA ILE A 152 -10.34 6.46 3.69
C ILE A 152 -9.24 6.85 2.71
N VAL A 153 -9.65 7.25 1.51
CA VAL A 153 -8.74 7.78 0.50
C VAL A 153 -9.12 9.18 0.09
N THR A 154 -8.14 9.90 -0.42
CA THR A 154 -8.29 11.21 -1.03
C THR A 154 -8.09 11.06 -2.53
N LYS A 155 -8.94 11.71 -3.30
CA LYS A 155 -8.73 11.78 -4.75
C LYS A 155 -7.42 12.51 -5.03
N PHE A 156 -6.57 11.91 -5.85
CA PHE A 156 -5.27 12.50 -6.18
C PHE A 156 -5.44 13.88 -6.81
N GLY A 157 -4.72 14.88 -6.29
CA GLY A 157 -4.86 16.29 -6.70
C GLY A 157 -6.00 17.05 -6.01
N GLU A 158 -6.85 16.37 -5.23
CA GLU A 158 -8.00 16.95 -4.53
C GLU A 158 -8.04 16.50 -3.05
N PRO A 159 -7.04 16.85 -2.22
CA PRO A 159 -6.87 16.31 -0.86
C PRO A 159 -7.96 16.71 0.14
N LYS A 160 -8.89 17.59 -0.26
CA LYS A 160 -9.98 18.09 0.59
C LYS A 160 -11.16 17.12 0.68
N PHE A 161 -11.24 16.13 -0.21
CA PHE A 161 -12.36 15.20 -0.29
C PHE A 161 -11.92 13.79 0.07
N TYR A 162 -12.68 13.18 0.97
CA TYR A 162 -12.42 11.86 1.52
C TYR A 162 -13.48 10.87 1.03
N PHE A 163 -13.04 9.70 0.58
CA PHE A 163 -13.91 8.66 0.04
C PHE A 163 -13.64 7.35 0.76
N ASN A 164 -14.68 6.57 1.00
CA ASN A 164 -14.54 5.24 1.54
C ASN A 164 -13.87 4.35 0.50
N TYR A 165 -12.80 3.66 0.87
CA TYR A 165 -12.07 2.77 -0.02
C TYR A 165 -12.96 1.64 -0.53
N ARG A 166 -13.86 1.13 0.30
CA ARG A 166 -14.67 -0.04 -0.01
C ARG A 166 -15.55 0.17 -1.24
N ASP A 167 -16.29 1.26 -1.27
CA ASP A 167 -17.38 1.52 -2.22
C ASP A 167 -17.27 2.87 -2.96
N GLY A 168 -16.24 3.66 -2.66
CA GLY A 168 -16.02 4.97 -3.25
C GLY A 168 -16.96 6.05 -2.73
N THR A 169 -17.81 5.77 -1.74
CA THR A 169 -18.78 6.75 -1.22
C THR A 169 -18.06 7.94 -0.57
N TYR A 170 -18.57 9.14 -0.83
CA TYR A 170 -18.02 10.36 -0.25
C TYR A 170 -18.32 10.42 1.25
N HIS A 171 -17.29 10.63 2.05
CA HIS A 171 -17.42 10.88 3.47
C HIS A 171 -17.76 12.36 3.70
N LYS A 172 -19.06 12.64 3.86
CA LYS A 172 -19.59 14.00 3.97
C LYS A 172 -18.92 14.78 5.11
N MET A 173 -18.36 15.94 4.77
CA MET A 173 -17.88 16.91 5.75
C MET A 173 -18.89 18.05 5.91
N PRO A 174 -19.12 18.54 7.15
CA PRO A 174 -19.97 19.71 7.36
C PRO A 174 -19.52 20.89 6.50
N GLY A 175 -20.45 21.51 5.78
CA GLY A 175 -20.18 22.69 4.93
C GLY A 175 -19.71 22.39 3.50
N PHE A 176 -19.61 21.12 3.09
CA PHE A 176 -19.28 20.73 1.71
C PHE A 176 -20.48 20.14 0.97
N PRO A 177 -20.57 20.34 -0.37
CA PRO A 177 -21.61 19.71 -1.17
C PRO A 177 -21.45 18.19 -1.19
N ASP A 178 -22.57 17.48 -1.36
CA ASP A 178 -22.53 16.04 -1.59
C ASP A 178 -21.86 15.77 -2.95
N LEU A 179 -20.88 14.85 -2.95
CA LEU A 179 -20.17 14.42 -4.14
C LEU A 179 -20.65 13.03 -4.57
N PRO A 180 -20.70 12.73 -5.88
CA PRO A 180 -20.95 11.38 -6.34
C PRO A 180 -19.84 10.43 -5.86
N PRO A 181 -20.15 9.13 -5.68
CA PRO A 181 -19.14 8.15 -5.32
C PRO A 181 -18.10 8.01 -6.44
N LEU A 182 -16.87 7.70 -6.06
CA LEU A 182 -15.84 7.29 -7.01
C LEU A 182 -16.21 5.94 -7.62
N LYS A 183 -16.06 5.83 -8.95
CA LYS A 183 -16.25 4.57 -9.65
C LYS A 183 -15.10 3.62 -9.33
N ILE A 184 -15.42 2.41 -8.85
CA ILE A 184 -14.43 1.33 -8.71
C ILE A 184 -14.00 0.89 -10.11
N ILE A 185 -12.68 0.87 -10.33
CA ILE A 185 -12.05 0.48 -11.59
C ILE A 185 -11.33 -0.86 -11.48
N ASN A 186 -10.66 -1.09 -10.36
CA ASN A 186 -9.99 -2.35 -10.08
C ASN A 186 -10.63 -2.97 -8.85
N GLU A 187 -11.22 -4.14 -9.03
CA GLU A 187 -11.68 -4.96 -7.91
C GLU A 187 -10.47 -5.51 -7.15
N ASP A 188 -10.63 -5.64 -5.83
CA ASP A 188 -9.62 -6.24 -4.98
C ASP A 188 -9.51 -7.74 -5.33
N PRO A 189 -8.32 -8.24 -5.71
CA PRO A 189 -8.19 -9.64 -6.10
C PRO A 189 -8.56 -10.57 -4.95
N ASP A 190 -9.25 -11.64 -5.30
CA ASP A 190 -9.54 -12.72 -4.37
C ASP A 190 -8.36 -13.68 -4.37
N PHE A 191 -7.85 -13.92 -3.17
CA PHE A 191 -6.76 -14.84 -2.94
C PHE A 191 -7.32 -15.88 -1.96
N GLU A 192 -8.02 -16.89 -2.50
CA GLU A 192 -8.49 -18.07 -1.75
C GLU A 192 -7.30 -18.87 -1.21
#